data_AF-A0A378L5L5-F1
#
_entry.id   AF-A0A378L5L5-F1
#
_cell.length_a   1.000
_cell.length_b   1.000
_cell.length_c   1.000
_cell.angle_alpha   90.00
_cell.angle_beta   90.00
_cell.angle_gamma   90.00
#
_symmetry.space_group_name_H-M   'P 1'
#
loop_
_entity.id
_entity.type
_entity.pdbx_description
1 polymer ?
#
loop_
_entity_poly.entity_id
_entity_poly.type
_entity_poly.pdbx_seq_one_letter_code
_entity_poly.pdbx_strand_id
1 'polypeptide(L)'
;MKRLNFSLLLALASSGALYAAQKTVVCHMQGMENAISFVVPNKIGDLPKIDFDYPVDVTRFSMRTGNLLLVAMDHDEKDRPRIFISAQLNKQAQTYAGQFMTDFGGNELQLDNGPVSCALK
;
A
#
# COMPACT_ATOMS: atom_id res chain seq x y z
N MET A 1 0.80 -63.02 24.84
CA MET A 1 1.57 -62.10 23.95
C MET A 1 0.67 -60.95 23.52
N LYS A 2 1.14 -59.73 23.80
CA LYS A 2 0.68 -58.36 23.50
C LYS A 2 -0.54 -58.18 22.58
N ARG A 3 -1.66 -57.67 23.13
CA ARG A 3 -2.68 -56.92 22.37
C ARG A 3 -2.40 -55.43 22.61
N LEU A 4 -1.93 -54.75 21.57
CA LEU A 4 -1.56 -53.35 21.58
C LEU A 4 -2.85 -52.52 21.36
N ASN A 5 -3.39 -51.91 22.42
CA ASN A 5 -4.51 -50.99 22.31
C ASN A 5 -3.99 -49.65 21.75
N PHE A 6 -4.14 -49.45 20.44
CA PHE A 6 -3.93 -48.17 19.78
C PHE A 6 -5.23 -47.36 19.86
N SER A 7 -5.28 -46.35 20.70
CA SER A 7 -6.29 -45.29 20.62
C SER A 7 -5.57 -43.97 20.86
N LEU A 8 -4.80 -43.57 19.84
CA LEU A 8 -4.09 -42.30 19.82
C LEU A 8 -5.00 -41.24 19.20
N LEU A 9 -5.16 -40.16 19.95
CA LEU A 9 -5.88 -38.94 19.62
C LEU A 9 -5.55 -38.42 18.21
N LEU A 10 -6.58 -38.06 17.46
CA LEU A 10 -6.44 -37.17 16.30
C LEU A 10 -7.51 -36.07 16.38
N ALA A 11 -7.38 -35.20 17.37
CA ALA A 11 -8.00 -33.88 17.30
C ALA A 11 -7.18 -33.04 16.31
N LEU A 12 -7.51 -33.15 15.02
CA LEU A 12 -7.06 -32.18 14.03
C LEU A 12 -7.70 -30.83 14.38
N ALA A 13 -7.02 -30.05 15.22
CA ALA A 13 -7.22 -28.63 15.28
C ALA A 13 -6.81 -28.08 13.91
N SER A 14 -7.80 -27.94 13.03
CA SER A 14 -7.69 -27.14 11.82
C SER A 14 -7.37 -25.71 12.24
N SER A 15 -6.08 -25.39 12.32
CA SER A 15 -5.59 -24.01 12.35
C SER A 15 -5.91 -23.41 10.99
N GLY A 16 -7.18 -23.03 10.80
CA GLY A 16 -7.56 -22.16 9.71
C GLY A 16 -6.82 -20.85 9.94
N ALA A 17 -5.75 -20.63 9.18
CA ALA A 17 -5.17 -19.32 9.06
C ALA A 17 -6.28 -18.42 8.52
N LEU A 18 -6.87 -17.61 9.41
CA LEU A 18 -7.75 -16.52 9.02
C LEU A 18 -6.87 -15.55 8.24
N TYR A 19 -6.86 -15.68 6.92
CA TYR A 19 -6.36 -14.65 6.03
C TYR A 19 -7.22 -13.41 6.26
N ALA A 20 -6.72 -12.49 7.08
CA ALA A 20 -7.28 -11.15 7.14
C ALA A 20 -7.20 -10.57 5.72
N ALA A 21 -8.35 -10.17 5.16
CA ALA A 21 -8.39 -9.52 3.85
C ALA A 21 -7.43 -8.32 3.89
N GLN A 22 -6.45 -8.32 2.98
CA GLN A 22 -5.42 -7.30 2.97
C GLN A 22 -6.04 -6.00 2.45
N LYS A 23 -5.99 -4.94 3.27
CA LYS A 23 -6.61 -3.66 2.93
C LYS A 23 -5.87 -3.01 1.77
N THR A 24 -6.62 -2.36 0.89
CA THR A 24 -6.07 -1.61 -0.25
C THR A 24 -6.30 -0.13 -0.03
N VAL A 25 -5.27 0.69 -0.20
CA VAL A 25 -5.42 2.14 -0.27
C VAL A 25 -5.71 2.51 -1.72
N VAL A 26 -6.73 3.33 -1.94
CA VAL A 26 -7.06 3.90 -3.24
C VAL A 26 -7.04 5.42 -3.12
N CYS A 27 -6.14 6.06 -3.87
CA CYS A 27 -5.90 7.49 -3.87
C CYS A 27 -6.40 8.13 -5.17
N HIS A 28 -7.35 9.05 -5.04
CA HIS A 28 -7.83 9.91 -6.12
C HIS A 28 -7.13 11.26 -6.04
N MET A 29 -6.45 11.63 -7.11
CA MET A 29 -5.66 12.84 -7.21
C MET A 29 -6.39 13.86 -8.09
N GLN A 30 -6.41 15.12 -7.69
CA GLN A 30 -7.09 16.15 -8.46
C GLN A 30 -6.46 16.29 -9.85
N GLY A 31 -7.30 16.28 -10.89
CA GLY A 31 -6.86 16.47 -12.27
C GLY A 31 -6.36 15.19 -12.95
N MET A 32 -6.37 14.04 -12.28
CA MET A 32 -5.99 12.76 -12.87
C MET A 32 -7.17 11.80 -12.92
N GLU A 33 -7.34 11.15 -14.07
CA GLU A 33 -8.45 10.21 -14.29
C GLU A 33 -8.28 8.91 -13.51
N ASN A 34 -7.03 8.42 -13.46
CA ASN A 34 -6.70 7.15 -12.82
C ASN A 34 -6.32 7.34 -11.35
N ALA A 35 -6.84 6.46 -10.50
CA ALA A 35 -6.46 6.38 -9.10
C ALA A 35 -5.18 5.56 -8.95
N ILE A 36 -4.29 5.98 -8.05
CA ILE A 36 -3.19 5.12 -7.59
C ILE A 36 -3.74 4.21 -6.50
N SER A 37 -3.47 2.91 -6.60
CA SER A 37 -3.84 1.95 -5.57
C SER A 37 -2.68 1.06 -5.18
N PHE A 38 -2.66 0.68 -3.91
CA PHE A 38 -1.65 -0.23 -3.40
C PHE A 38 -2.17 -0.97 -2.16
N VAL A 39 -1.68 -2.20 -2.00
CA VAL A 39 -2.02 -3.04 -0.87
C VAL A 39 -1.19 -2.63 0.35
N VAL A 40 -1.84 -2.47 1.50
CA VAL A 40 -1.14 -2.15 2.75
C VAL A 40 -0.29 -3.34 3.17
N PRO A 41 1.03 -3.17 3.38
CA PRO A 41 1.89 -4.25 3.86
C PRO A 41 1.49 -4.74 5.25
N ASN A 42 1.54 -6.06 5.46
CA ASN A 42 1.17 -6.68 6.73
C ASN A 42 2.23 -6.49 7.83
N LYS A 43 3.48 -6.21 7.45
CA LYS A 43 4.59 -6.01 8.39
C LYS A 43 5.03 -4.56 8.38
N ILE A 44 5.38 -4.09 9.56
CA ILE A 44 5.95 -2.77 9.73
C ILE A 44 7.31 -2.70 9.04
N GLY A 45 7.50 -1.69 8.19
CA GLY A 45 8.76 -1.46 7.46
C GLY A 45 8.78 -2.05 6.06
N ASP A 46 7.85 -2.97 5.74
CA ASP A 46 7.64 -3.43 4.37
C ASP A 46 7.09 -2.27 3.53
N LEU A 47 7.42 -2.30 2.24
CA LEU A 47 7.04 -1.27 1.27
C LEU A 47 5.99 -1.85 0.32
N PRO A 48 4.90 -1.12 0.04
CA PRO A 48 3.90 -1.56 -0.92
C PRO A 48 4.48 -1.59 -2.34
N LYS A 49 3.87 -2.39 -3.20
CA LYS A 49 4.04 -2.26 -4.65
C LYS A 49 2.95 -1.35 -5.19
N ILE A 50 3.31 -0.50 -6.13
CA ILE A 50 2.39 0.41 -6.81
C ILE A 50 2.35 0.01 -8.27
N ASP A 51 1.15 -0.07 -8.83
CA ASP A 51 0.96 -0.16 -10.27
C ASP A 51 0.98 1.27 -10.82
N PHE A 52 1.97 1.56 -11.65
CA PHE A 52 2.23 2.87 -12.24
C PHE A 52 2.74 2.65 -13.66
N ASP A 53 2.47 3.60 -14.56
CA ASP A 53 2.80 3.46 -15.99
C ASP A 53 4.30 3.24 -16.23
N TYR A 54 5.14 3.68 -15.29
CA TYR A 54 6.57 3.46 -15.27
C TYR A 54 6.99 2.58 -14.08
N PRO A 55 8.05 1.76 -14.21
CA PRO A 55 8.59 1.01 -13.09
C PRO A 55 9.03 1.93 -11.95
N VAL A 56 8.46 1.71 -10.77
CA VAL A 56 8.77 2.50 -9.56
C VAL A 56 9.12 1.62 -8.38
N ASP A 57 10.06 2.09 -7.57
CA ASP A 57 10.38 1.51 -6.27
C ASP A 57 9.90 2.43 -5.17
N VAL A 58 8.98 1.93 -4.32
CA VAL A 58 8.61 2.64 -3.10
C VAL A 58 9.82 2.64 -2.18
N THR A 59 10.28 3.83 -1.79
CA THR A 59 11.42 4.00 -0.88
C THR A 59 10.98 4.40 0.52
N ARG A 60 9.80 5.02 0.65
CA ARG A 60 9.22 5.40 1.95
C ARG A 60 7.73 5.12 1.96
N PHE A 61 7.27 4.47 3.02
CA PHE A 61 5.86 4.25 3.28
C PHE A 61 5.56 4.36 4.77
N SER A 62 4.47 5.03 5.12
CA SER A 62 3.94 5.07 6.48
C SER A 62 2.45 5.31 6.47
N MET A 63 1.71 4.57 7.30
CA MET A 63 0.31 4.84 7.64
C MET A 63 0.12 5.03 9.16
N ARG A 64 1.15 5.56 9.84
CA ARG A 64 1.17 5.64 11.31
C ARG A 64 0.49 6.90 11.83
N THR A 65 -0.22 6.75 12.94
CA THR A 65 -0.80 7.86 13.70
C THR A 65 -1.73 8.73 12.84
N GLY A 66 -2.45 8.11 11.91
CA GLY A 66 -3.33 8.83 10.98
C GLY A 66 -2.61 9.61 9.89
N ASN A 67 -1.31 9.41 9.65
CA ASN A 67 -0.59 10.01 8.53
C ASN A 67 -0.34 8.96 7.46
N LEU A 68 -0.65 9.27 6.21
CA LEU A 68 -0.24 8.53 5.03
C LEU A 68 0.95 9.27 4.38
N LEU A 69 2.08 8.59 4.26
CA LEU A 69 3.23 9.01 3.47
C LEU A 69 3.57 7.88 2.49
N LEU A 70 3.74 8.24 1.22
CA LEU A 70 4.23 7.35 0.18
C LEU A 70 5.22 8.13 -0.69
N VAL A 71 6.42 7.58 -0.86
CA VAL A 71 7.41 8.11 -1.80
C VAL A 71 7.89 6.94 -2.66
N ALA A 72 7.73 7.07 -3.97
CA ALA A 72 8.25 6.13 -4.95
C ALA A 72 9.19 6.86 -5.91
N MET A 73 10.35 6.25 -6.11
CA MET A 73 11.37 6.72 -7.04
C MET A 73 11.26 5.91 -8.34
N ASP A 74 11.76 6.48 -9.43
CA ASP A 74 12.00 5.72 -10.64
C ASP A 74 12.95 4.54 -10.35
N HIS A 75 12.69 3.39 -10.96
CA HIS A 75 13.50 2.19 -10.78
C HIS A 75 14.93 2.36 -11.31
N ASP A 76 15.06 3.00 -12.48
CA ASP A 76 16.33 3.18 -13.18
C ASP A 76 17.03 4.47 -12.73
N GLU A 77 16.27 5.55 -12.54
CA GLU A 77 16.74 6.87 -12.08
C GLU A 77 16.42 7.11 -10.59
N LYS A 78 17.22 6.52 -9.70
CA LYS A 78 16.91 6.44 -8.25
C LYS A 78 16.81 7.78 -7.51
N ASP A 79 17.24 8.88 -8.11
CA ASP A 79 17.13 10.24 -7.59
C ASP A 79 15.89 10.99 -8.13
N ARG A 80 15.16 10.41 -9.08
CA ARG A 80 13.96 10.97 -9.69
C ARG A 80 12.69 10.47 -8.96
N PRO A 81 12.00 11.33 -8.20
CA PRO A 81 10.75 10.96 -7.55
C PRO A 81 9.63 10.88 -8.59
N ARG A 82 8.95 9.74 -8.65
CA ARG A 82 7.80 9.51 -9.55
C ARG A 82 6.47 9.72 -8.86
N ILE A 83 6.39 9.42 -7.57
CA ILE A 83 5.17 9.55 -6.79
C ILE A 83 5.55 10.08 -5.40
N PHE A 84 4.86 11.12 -4.97
CA PHE A 84 4.88 11.62 -3.61
C PHE A 84 3.44 11.84 -3.14
N ILE A 85 3.04 11.21 -2.04
CA ILE A 85 1.74 11.43 -1.39
C ILE A 85 1.99 11.69 0.08
N SER A 86 1.44 12.80 0.58
CA SER A 86 1.43 13.14 2.00
C SER A 86 0.04 13.59 2.41
N ALA A 87 -0.62 12.81 3.27
CA ALA A 87 -2.00 13.03 3.65
C ALA A 87 -2.28 12.65 5.11
N GLN A 88 -3.32 13.24 5.69
CA GLN A 88 -3.74 12.98 7.06
C GLN A 88 -5.18 12.47 7.11
N LEU A 89 -5.44 11.54 8.01
CA LEU A 89 -6.75 10.95 8.23
C LEU A 89 -7.71 12.00 8.77
N ASN A 90 -8.70 12.35 7.95
CA ASN A 90 -9.91 13.02 8.39
C ASN A 90 -10.80 11.98 9.09
N LYS A 91 -10.89 12.05 10.42
CA LYS A 91 -11.68 11.12 11.24
C LYS A 91 -13.19 11.20 10.99
N GLN A 92 -13.71 12.33 10.53
CA GLN A 92 -15.13 12.49 10.24
C GLN A 92 -15.50 11.80 8.93
N ALA A 93 -14.67 11.99 7.89
CA ALA A 93 -14.89 11.42 6.57
C ALA A 93 -14.33 9.99 6.42
N GLN A 94 -13.50 9.52 7.35
CA GLN A 94 -12.75 8.26 7.27
C GLN A 94 -11.89 8.14 6.00
N THR A 95 -11.37 9.28 5.53
CA THR A 95 -10.49 9.38 4.36
C THR A 95 -9.20 10.12 4.72
N TYR A 96 -8.11 9.81 4.04
CA TYR A 96 -6.89 10.61 4.11
C TYR A 96 -7.00 11.74 3.09
N ALA A 97 -6.83 12.98 3.54
CA ALA A 97 -6.80 14.15 2.68
C ALA A 97 -5.42 14.82 2.77
N GLY A 98 -4.89 15.27 1.64
CA GLY A 98 -3.53 15.80 1.61
C GLY A 98 -3.12 16.37 0.26
N GLN A 99 -1.84 16.24 -0.04
CA GLN A 99 -1.24 16.67 -1.31
C GLN A 99 -0.49 15.52 -1.98
N PHE A 100 -0.42 15.58 -3.31
CA PHE A 100 0.40 14.70 -4.13
C PHE A 100 1.33 15.50 -5.06
N MET A 101 2.37 14.83 -5.52
CA MET A 101 3.11 15.14 -6.74
C MET A 101 3.36 13.82 -7.48
N THR A 102 3.27 13.85 -8.81
CA THR A 102 3.61 12.72 -9.69
C THR A 102 4.42 13.21 -10.88
N ASP A 103 5.28 12.34 -11.40
CA ASP A 103 6.03 12.58 -12.63
C ASP A 103 5.71 11.53 -13.69
N PHE A 104 4.92 11.92 -14.69
CA PHE A 104 4.52 11.06 -15.82
C PHE A 104 5.36 11.25 -17.08
N GLY A 105 6.37 12.13 -17.03
CA GLY A 105 7.18 12.39 -18.21
C GLY A 105 8.11 11.20 -18.47
N GLY A 106 8.25 10.77 -19.72
CA GLY A 106 9.15 9.66 -20.06
C GLY A 106 10.62 10.06 -19.84
N ASN A 107 11.24 10.62 -20.88
CA ASN A 107 12.63 11.11 -20.84
C ASN A 107 12.74 12.56 -20.35
N GLU A 108 11.61 13.24 -20.15
CA GLU A 108 11.53 14.61 -19.64
C GLU A 108 10.73 14.62 -18.33
N LEU A 109 10.86 15.70 -17.54
CA LEU A 109 10.07 15.88 -16.32
C LEU A 109 8.68 16.42 -16.68
N GLN A 110 7.63 15.72 -16.25
CA GLN A 110 6.25 16.21 -16.34
C GLN A 110 5.59 16.07 -14.98
N LEU A 111 5.71 17.14 -14.18
CA LEU A 111 5.24 17.17 -12.81
C LEU A 111 3.79 17.65 -12.74
N ASP A 112 2.94 16.79 -12.18
CA ASP A 112 1.57 17.13 -11.78
C ASP A 112 1.48 17.11 -10.26
N ASN A 113 0.72 18.03 -9.67
CA ASN A 113 0.59 18.13 -8.22
C ASN A 113 -0.76 18.72 -7.81
N GLY A 114 -1.15 18.45 -6.56
CA GLY A 114 -2.35 19.05 -6.00
C GLY A 114 -2.96 18.24 -4.86
N PRO A 115 -4.25 18.49 -4.55
CA PRO A 115 -4.99 17.73 -3.56
C PRO A 115 -5.14 16.25 -3.90
N VAL A 116 -5.09 15.40 -2.87
CA VAL A 116 -5.36 13.96 -2.96
C VAL A 116 -6.32 13.51 -1.86
N SER A 117 -7.19 12.56 -2.20
CA SER A 117 -8.09 11.88 -1.28
C SER A 117 -7.87 10.37 -1.37
N CYS A 118 -7.45 9.74 -0.27
CA CYS A 118 -7.23 8.29 -0.22
C CYS A 118 -8.18 7.60 0.76
N ALA A 119 -8.74 6.46 0.34
CA ALA A 119 -9.59 5.62 1.17
C ALA A 119 -8.99 4.22 1.35
N LEU A 120 -9.17 3.64 2.53
CA LEU A 120 -8.94 2.21 2.74
C LEU A 120 -10.18 1.44 2.27
N LYS A 121 -9.99 0.50 1.35
CA LYS A 121 -11.01 -0.45 0.89
C LYS A 121 -10.65 -1.87 1.33
#